data_AF-A0A0F2H3E5-F1
#
_entry.id   AF-A0A0F2H3E5-F1
#
_cell.length_a   1.000
_cell.length_b   1.000
_cell.length_c   1.000
_cell.angle_alpha   90.00
_cell.angle_beta   90.00
_cell.angle_gamma   90.00
#
_symmetry.space_group_name_H-M   'P 1'
#
loop_
_entity.id
_entity.type
_entity.pdbx_description
1 polymer ?
#
loop_
_entity_poly.entity_id
_entity_poly.type
_entity_poly.pdbx_seq_one_letter_code
_entity_poly.pdbx_strand_id
1 'polypeptide(L)'
;MKKSLTAIGLSLVFVGSANAANWGYEGSHGPEHWGEFASECAQGKNQSPIDIHAATQAELAKLQLDYQGKVVALTNNGHTLQTSIEGENVLT
;
A
#
# COMPACT_ATOMS: atom_id res chain seq x y z
N MET A 1 35.79 54.34 7.76
CA MET A 1 35.46 53.28 6.77
C MET A 1 34.93 52.08 7.53
N LYS A 2 33.61 51.96 7.71
CA LYS A 2 32.98 50.85 8.46
C LYS A 2 32.72 49.71 7.47
N LYS A 3 33.45 48.59 7.60
CA LYS A 3 33.29 47.42 6.75
C LYS A 3 32.14 46.57 7.30
N SER A 4 30.98 46.61 6.64
CA SER A 4 29.87 45.70 6.94
C SER A 4 30.21 44.31 6.40
N LEU A 5 30.37 43.34 7.30
CA LEU A 5 30.41 41.92 6.99
C LEU A 5 29.01 41.37 7.23
N THR A 6 28.22 41.25 6.16
CA THR A 6 26.93 40.56 6.22
C THR A 6 27.19 39.08 5.95
N ALA A 7 27.04 38.25 6.99
CA ALA A 7 27.17 36.80 6.91
C ALA A 7 26.04 36.22 6.05
N ILE A 8 26.39 35.43 5.03
CA ILE A 8 25.45 34.64 4.25
C ILE A 8 25.11 33.41 5.09
N GLY A 9 23.90 33.38 5.65
CA GLY A 9 23.36 32.21 6.33
C GLY A 9 23.05 31.11 5.32
N LEU A 10 23.80 30.01 5.40
CA LEU A 10 23.53 28.81 4.63
C LEU A 10 22.41 28.03 5.34
N SER A 11 21.16 28.27 4.93
CA SER A 11 20.02 27.48 5.38
C SER A 11 20.10 26.07 4.78
N LEU A 12 20.49 25.09 5.59
CA LEU A 12 20.32 23.67 5.27
C LEU A 12 18.82 23.36 5.24
N VAL A 13 18.24 23.36 4.05
CA VAL A 13 16.92 22.78 3.84
C VAL A 13 17.10 21.28 3.94
N PHE A 14 16.80 20.70 5.11
CA PHE A 14 16.54 19.27 5.21
C PHE A 14 15.27 19.00 4.42
N VAL A 15 15.43 18.71 3.13
CA VAL A 15 14.41 18.01 2.35
C VAL A 15 14.38 16.60 2.94
N GLY A 16 13.58 16.42 3.99
CA GLY A 16 13.22 15.09 4.44
C GLY A 16 12.48 14.41 3.29
N SER A 17 13.18 13.58 2.53
CA SER A 17 12.54 12.59 1.68
C SER A 17 11.71 11.73 2.62
N ALA A 18 10.42 12.02 2.75
CA ALA A 18 9.47 11.03 3.19
C ALA A 18 9.62 9.89 2.18
N ASN A 19 10.37 8.85 2.54
CA ASN A 19 10.42 7.60 1.80
C ASN A 19 9.04 6.98 1.94
N ALA A 20 8.05 7.50 1.19
CA ALA A 20 6.93 6.68 0.76
C ALA A 20 7.60 5.54 0.00
N ALA A 21 7.68 4.37 0.64
CA ALA A 21 8.33 3.21 0.06
C ALA A 21 7.68 2.94 -1.29
N ASN A 22 8.41 3.23 -2.38
CA ASN A 22 8.04 2.81 -3.72
C ASN A 22 8.27 1.30 -3.80
N TRP A 23 7.35 0.54 -3.20
CA TRP A 23 7.34 -0.90 -3.32
C TRP A 23 7.09 -1.30 -4.78
N GLY A 24 7.64 -2.43 -5.19
CA GLY A 24 7.43 -3.01 -6.51
C GLY A 24 7.33 -4.51 -6.42
N TYR A 25 7.16 -5.16 -7.57
CA TYR A 25 7.14 -6.62 -7.64
C TYR A 25 8.50 -7.25 -7.95
N GLU A 26 9.51 -6.43 -8.29
CA GLU A 26 10.82 -6.88 -8.74
C GLU A 26 11.95 -6.04 -8.15
N GLY A 27 13.17 -6.59 -8.19
CA GLY A 27 14.40 -5.89 -7.80
C GLY A 27 14.47 -5.55 -6.32
N SER A 28 15.22 -4.49 -5.99
CA SER A 28 15.50 -4.08 -4.60
C SER A 28 14.29 -3.55 -3.83
N HIS A 29 13.13 -3.43 -4.49
CA HIS A 29 11.88 -3.01 -3.87
C HIS A 29 10.81 -4.11 -3.99
N GLY A 30 11.20 -5.32 -4.40
CA GLY A 30 10.34 -6.49 -4.56
C GLY A 30 9.84 -7.08 -3.24
N PRO A 31 8.93 -8.07 -3.29
CA PRO A 31 8.29 -8.65 -2.10
C PRO A 31 9.26 -9.18 -1.04
N GLU A 32 10.42 -9.71 -1.45
CA GLU A 32 11.49 -10.17 -0.54
C GLU A 32 12.03 -9.04 0.38
N HIS A 33 11.87 -7.78 -0.04
CA HIS A 33 12.36 -6.58 0.64
C HIS A 33 11.26 -5.76 1.34
N TRP A 34 9.98 -6.12 1.19
CA TRP A 34 8.89 -5.31 1.77
C TRP A 34 8.94 -5.22 3.30
N GLY A 35 9.55 -6.21 3.95
CA GLY A 35 9.82 -6.21 5.38
C GLY A 35 10.66 -5.04 5.89
N GLU A 36 11.46 -4.39 5.02
CA GLU A 36 12.32 -3.27 5.37
C GLU A 36 11.53 -1.98 5.68
N PHE A 37 10.30 -1.87 5.15
CA PHE A 37 9.42 -0.70 5.36
C PHE A 37 8.03 -1.06 5.91
N ALA A 38 7.62 -2.33 5.85
CA ALA A 38 6.40 -2.84 6.48
C ALA A 38 6.72 -4.18 7.16
N SER A 39 6.96 -4.13 8.47
CA SER A 39 7.46 -5.26 9.26
C SER A 39 6.58 -6.52 9.16
N GLU A 40 5.28 -6.34 8.98
CA GLU A 40 4.25 -7.36 8.84
C GLU A 40 4.51 -8.25 7.62
N CYS A 41 5.09 -7.71 6.55
CA CYS A 41 5.39 -8.46 5.32
C CYS A 41 6.47 -9.52 5.54
N ALA A 42 7.41 -9.31 6.47
CA ALA A 42 8.46 -10.29 6.78
C ALA A 42 8.20 -11.08 8.08
N GLN A 43 7.60 -10.44 9.08
CA GLN A 43 7.45 -11.02 10.42
C GLN A 43 6.06 -11.59 10.68
N GLY A 44 5.05 -11.17 9.90
CA GLY A 44 3.67 -11.64 10.01
C GLY A 44 3.58 -13.17 9.84
N LYS A 45 2.74 -13.80 10.66
CA LYS A 45 2.55 -15.27 10.64
C LYS A 45 1.27 -15.72 9.94
N ASN A 46 0.42 -14.77 9.57
CA ASN A 46 -0.84 -14.99 8.87
C ASN A 46 -0.90 -14.07 7.64
N GLN A 47 0.06 -14.24 6.72
CA GLN A 47 0.13 -13.46 5.48
C GLN A 47 -0.64 -14.17 4.36
N SER A 48 -1.05 -13.39 3.36
CA SER A 48 -1.60 -13.85 2.09
C SER A 48 -0.65 -13.47 0.95
N PRO A 49 -0.66 -14.17 -0.19
CA PRO A 49 -1.45 -15.38 -0.50
C PRO A 49 -0.93 -16.64 0.20
N ILE A 50 -1.76 -17.69 0.23
CA ILE A 50 -1.38 -19.04 0.67
C ILE A 50 -1.70 -20.06 -0.42
N ASP A 51 -1.05 -21.21 -0.38
CA ASP A 51 -1.44 -22.37 -1.17
C ASP A 51 -2.54 -23.17 -0.44
N ILE A 52 -3.66 -23.43 -1.12
CA ILE A 52 -4.83 -24.12 -0.54
C ILE A 52 -4.78 -25.59 -0.93
N HIS A 53 -4.13 -26.42 -0.11
CA HIS A 53 -4.02 -27.87 -0.35
C HIS A 53 -5.04 -28.71 0.44
N ALA A 54 -5.21 -28.42 1.74
CA ALA A 54 -5.96 -29.24 2.68
C ALA A 54 -7.01 -28.39 3.40
N ALA A 55 -8.10 -28.09 2.70
CA ALA A 55 -9.24 -27.42 3.31
C ALA A 55 -9.91 -28.36 4.33
N THR A 56 -10.21 -27.84 5.51
CA THR A 56 -11.04 -28.56 6.49
C THR A 56 -12.50 -28.39 6.10
N GLN A 57 -13.24 -29.49 6.01
CA GLN A 57 -14.68 -29.42 5.80
C GLN A 57 -15.33 -28.71 6.97
N ALA A 58 -16.11 -27.67 6.67
CA ALA A 58 -16.80 -26.89 7.67
C ALA A 58 -18.21 -26.56 7.16
N GLU A 59 -19.16 -26.52 8.08
CA GLU A 59 -20.50 -25.98 7.84
C GLU A 59 -20.40 -24.45 7.94
N LEU A 60 -20.25 -23.78 6.79
CA LEU A 60 -20.13 -22.33 6.72
C LEU A 60 -21.47 -21.71 6.36
N ALA A 61 -21.84 -20.62 7.05
CA ALA A 61 -22.99 -19.82 6.65
C ALA A 61 -22.74 -19.22 5.25
N LYS A 62 -23.78 -19.22 4.42
CA LYS A 62 -23.73 -18.54 3.12
C LYS A 62 -23.61 -17.03 3.34
N LEU A 63 -22.60 -16.41 2.72
CA LEU A 63 -22.48 -14.95 2.68
C LEU A 63 -23.66 -14.37 1.88
N GLN A 64 -24.37 -13.40 2.45
CA GLN A 64 -25.42 -12.67 1.74
C GLN A 64 -24.84 -11.37 1.20
N LEU A 65 -24.52 -11.41 -0.10
CA LEU A 65 -23.94 -10.28 -0.82
C LEU A 65 -25.03 -9.59 -1.62
N ASP A 66 -25.31 -8.33 -1.28
CA ASP A 66 -26.23 -7.47 -2.02
C ASP A 66 -25.44 -6.32 -2.66
N TYR A 67 -25.05 -6.49 -3.93
CA TYR A 67 -24.26 -5.52 -4.67
C TYR A 67 -25.14 -4.79 -5.68
N GLN A 68 -25.57 -3.59 -5.32
CA GLN A 68 -26.33 -2.67 -6.18
C GLN A 68 -25.44 -1.54 -6.75
N GLY A 69 -24.17 -1.51 -6.35
CA GLY A 69 -23.21 -0.55 -6.82
C GLY A 69 -22.84 -0.71 -8.29
N LYS A 70 -22.15 0.30 -8.82
CA LYS A 70 -21.66 0.34 -10.20
C LYS A 70 -20.20 0.75 -10.21
N VAL A 71 -19.45 0.19 -11.15
CA VAL A 71 -18.09 0.65 -11.46
C VAL A 71 -18.20 2.02 -12.11
N VAL A 72 -17.54 3.02 -11.52
CA VAL A 72 -17.57 4.42 -11.99
C VAL A 72 -16.24 4.88 -12.57
N ALA A 73 -15.15 4.20 -12.24
CA ALA A 73 -13.82 4.54 -12.75
C ALA A 73 -12.90 3.32 -12.81
N LEU A 74 -11.87 3.42 -13.65
CA LEU A 74 -10.75 2.50 -13.73
C LEU A 74 -9.45 3.31 -13.58
N THR A 75 -8.60 2.90 -12.64
CA THR A 75 -7.32 3.55 -12.36
C THR A 75 -6.18 2.54 -12.51
N ASN A 76 -5.21 2.87 -13.37
CA ASN A 76 -3.91 2.20 -13.34
C ASN A 76 -3.04 2.93 -12.32
N ASN A 77 -2.71 2.28 -11.20
CA ASN A 77 -1.89 2.88 -10.14
C ASN A 77 -0.40 2.50 -10.22
N GLY A 78 0.05 1.90 -11.34
CA GLY A 78 1.41 1.41 -11.53
C GLY A 78 1.66 0.00 -10.97
N HIS A 79 0.75 -0.53 -10.15
CA HIS A 79 0.85 -1.87 -9.57
C HIS A 79 -0.30 -2.80 -9.97
N THR A 80 -1.47 -2.23 -10.31
CA THR A 80 -2.65 -2.97 -10.79
C THR A 80 -3.60 -2.04 -11.56
N LEU A 81 -4.64 -2.63 -12.17
CA LEU A 81 -5.84 -1.93 -12.63
C LEU A 81 -6.91 -2.03 -11.54
N GLN A 82 -7.29 -0.90 -10.96
CA GLN A 82 -8.26 -0.81 -9.86
C GLN A 82 -9.56 -0.16 -10.34
N THR A 83 -10.68 -0.81 -10.07
CA THR A 83 -12.02 -0.22 -10.31
C THR A 83 -12.52 0.50 -9.06
N SER A 84 -13.00 1.73 -9.21
CA SER A 84 -13.76 2.43 -8.15
C SER A 84 -15.25 2.12 -8.29
N ILE A 85 -15.92 1.86 -7.18
CA ILE A 85 -17.33 1.45 -7.12
C ILE A 85 -18.11 2.48 -6.29
N GLU A 86 -19.29 2.88 -6.77
CA GLU A 86 -20.24 3.73 -6.05
C GLU A 86 -21.61 3.06 -5.96
N GLY A 87 -22.40 3.44 -4.96
CA GLY A 87 -23.72 2.86 -4.68
C GLY A 87 -23.71 1.87 -3.50
N GLU A 88 -24.88 1.31 -3.22
CA GLU A 88 -25.10 0.39 -2.11
C GLU A 88 -24.46 -0.98 -2.38
N ASN A 89 -23.53 -1.40 -1.53
CA ASN A 89 -23.00 -2.77 -1.54
C ASN A 89 -22.95 -3.24 -0.09
N VAL A 90 -23.69 -4.30 0.23
CA VAL A 90 -23.87 -4.78 1.60
C VAL A 90 -23.46 -6.25 1.70
N LEU A 91 -22.69 -6.55 2.75
CA LEU A 91 -22.51 -7.90 3.25
C LEU A 91 -23.38 -8.03 4.51
N THR A 92 -24.38 -8.91 4.45
CA THR A 92 -25.27 -9.21 5.59
C THR A 92 -25.03 -10.61 6.14
#